data_AF-A0A1Y1HPV4-F1
#
_entry.id   AF-A0A1Y1HPV4-F1
#
_cell.length_a   1.000
_cell.length_b   1.000
_cell.length_c   1.000
_cell.angle_alpha   90.00
_cell.angle_beta   90.00
_cell.angle_gamma   90.00
#
_symmetry.space_group_name_H-M   'P 1'
#
loop_
_entity.id
_entity.type
_entity.pdbx_description
1 polymer ?
#
loop_
_entity_poly.entity_id
_entity_poly.type
_entity_poly.pdbx_seq_one_letter_code
_entity_poly.pdbx_strand_id
1 'polypeptide(L)'
;MPWAGIAFGMLDPHFEITRLNNGNQLNSSFSFDFHGEDGKNYCMVSDNLLEVIVQMFSLSPDSVVLQRPVEEVDPFFEGTWMKGFGILYHDQSQEPHRISILLNPAADRIGEQPFNATFDGVPMVALEAPGPVLWKSPDGLATVVREAGRINSLLVSISDLLEMEVVTDSEKELIADPPIHFLNFNFRNITTTPSVHGFLGQMFAPGAIAERLDMGTLEGLRHREYVEGTDDDYAASSLTEADCSFSRFGKGAENNDAGELAGASAGLPHAVSSGRRLLRL
;
A
#
# COMPACT_ATOMS: atom_id res chain seq x y z
N MET A 1 -9.10 15.99 -13.84
CA MET A 1 -9.80 14.68 -13.90
C MET A 1 -9.19 13.83 -12.79
N PRO A 2 -10.00 13.15 -11.96
CA PRO A 2 -9.45 12.15 -11.05
C PRO A 2 -8.83 11.03 -11.88
N TRP A 3 -7.62 10.61 -11.50
CA TRP A 3 -6.89 9.54 -12.18
C TRP A 3 -7.44 8.19 -11.73
N ALA A 4 -7.74 7.29 -12.66
CA ALA A 4 -8.14 5.91 -12.38
C ALA A 4 -6.98 4.97 -12.74
N GLY A 5 -6.05 4.79 -11.81
CA GLY A 5 -5.03 3.73 -11.88
C GLY A 5 -5.51 2.50 -11.13
N ILE A 6 -5.20 1.30 -11.62
CA ILE A 6 -5.43 0.05 -10.87
C ILE A 6 -4.06 -0.47 -10.45
N ALA A 7 -3.85 -0.64 -9.14
CA ALA A 7 -2.63 -1.24 -8.60
C ALA A 7 -2.94 -2.66 -8.12
N PHE A 8 -2.15 -3.63 -8.56
CA PHE A 8 -2.23 -5.03 -8.15
C PHE A 8 -0.90 -5.44 -7.54
N GLY A 9 -0.88 -6.10 -6.40
CA GLY A 9 0.33 -6.81 -6.00
C GLY A 9 0.48 -8.12 -6.79
N MET A 10 1.71 -8.47 -7.12
CA MET A 10 2.08 -9.76 -7.71
C MET A 10 3.19 -10.36 -6.85
N LEU A 11 2.99 -11.55 -6.29
CA LEU A 11 4.02 -12.22 -5.47
C LEU A 11 4.41 -11.36 -4.23
N ASP A 12 5.69 -11.41 -3.82
CA ASP A 12 6.23 -10.82 -2.59
C ASP A 12 7.07 -9.57 -2.83
N PRO A 13 6.91 -8.48 -2.08
CA PRO A 13 5.83 -7.51 -2.14
C PRO A 13 5.95 -6.64 -3.42
N HIS A 14 5.80 -7.24 -4.61
CA HIS A 14 5.84 -6.46 -5.85
C HIS A 14 4.46 -5.83 -6.11
N PHE A 15 4.43 -4.57 -6.50
CA PHE A 15 3.22 -3.88 -6.96
C PHE A 15 3.32 -3.56 -8.43
N GLU A 16 2.31 -3.94 -9.21
CA GLU A 16 2.12 -3.53 -10.60
C GLU A 16 0.96 -2.53 -10.72
N ILE A 17 1.24 -1.36 -11.28
CA ILE A 17 0.23 -0.36 -11.61
C ILE A 17 -0.08 -0.49 -13.11
N THR A 18 -1.33 -0.75 -13.45
CA THR A 18 -1.81 -0.89 -14.82
C THR A 18 -2.82 0.21 -15.18
N ARG A 19 -2.98 0.47 -16.49
CA ARG A 19 -3.85 1.50 -17.11
C ARG A 19 -3.37 2.94 -16.98
N LEU A 20 -2.12 3.17 -17.36
CA LEU A 20 -1.59 4.52 -17.56
C LEU A 20 -2.20 5.12 -18.83
N ASN A 21 -3.09 6.11 -18.70
CA ASN A 21 -3.58 6.89 -19.84
C ASN A 21 -2.66 8.10 -20.03
N ASN A 22 -1.57 7.93 -20.78
CA ASN A 22 -0.69 9.04 -21.11
C ASN A 22 -0.66 9.27 -22.62
N GLY A 23 -1.72 9.87 -23.15
CA GLY A 23 -1.82 10.55 -24.46
C GLY A 23 -1.59 9.74 -25.74
N ASN A 24 -0.67 8.78 -25.75
CA ASN A 24 -0.25 7.93 -26.86
C ASN A 24 0.32 6.55 -26.43
N GLN A 25 0.54 6.29 -25.14
CA GLN A 25 0.90 4.95 -24.63
C GLN A 25 -0.27 4.37 -23.82
N LEU A 26 -1.15 3.64 -24.51
CA LEU A 26 -2.08 2.73 -23.86
C LEU A 26 -1.30 1.46 -23.50
N ASN A 27 -1.40 1.00 -22.25
CA ASN A 27 -0.87 -0.28 -21.73
C ASN A 27 0.58 -0.30 -21.21
N SER A 28 1.14 0.81 -20.73
CA SER A 28 2.33 0.69 -19.87
C SER A 28 1.89 0.21 -18.47
N SER A 29 2.57 -0.80 -17.95
CA SER A 29 2.53 -1.16 -16.53
C SER A 29 3.86 -0.83 -15.88
N PHE A 30 3.80 -0.47 -14.59
CA PHE A 30 4.98 -0.14 -13.79
C PHE A 30 4.99 -1.06 -12.58
N SER A 31 6.11 -1.74 -12.37
CA SER A 31 6.31 -2.61 -11.21
C SER A 31 7.39 -2.05 -10.31
N PHE A 32 7.13 -2.04 -9.00
CA PHE A 32 8.13 -1.69 -7.99
C PHE A 32 7.95 -2.55 -6.74
N ASP A 33 9.04 -2.62 -5.98
CA ASP A 33 9.14 -3.40 -4.75
C ASP A 33 9.31 -2.42 -3.59
N PHE A 34 8.64 -2.67 -2.48
CA PHE A 34 8.90 -1.95 -1.24
C PHE A 34 9.26 -2.97 -0.16
N HIS A 35 10.52 -2.93 0.25
CA HIS A 35 11.01 -3.75 1.35
C HIS A 35 10.79 -2.99 2.66
N GLY A 36 10.58 -3.72 3.74
CA GLY A 36 10.46 -3.14 5.07
C GLY A 36 10.98 -4.12 6.11
N GLU A 37 11.25 -3.64 7.31
CA GLU A 37 11.69 -4.51 8.40
C GLU A 37 10.53 -5.35 8.98
N ASP A 38 10.88 -6.53 9.50
CA ASP A 38 9.95 -7.43 10.19
C ASP A 38 9.20 -6.74 11.33
N GLY A 39 7.87 -6.92 11.33
CA GLY A 39 6.99 -6.43 12.39
C GLY A 39 6.79 -4.91 12.40
N LYS A 40 7.37 -4.16 11.45
CA LYS A 40 7.15 -2.72 11.32
C LYS A 40 5.94 -2.41 10.46
N ASN A 41 5.43 -1.19 10.61
CA ASN A 41 4.31 -0.66 9.84
C ASN A 41 4.78 0.48 8.96
N TYR A 42 4.25 0.59 7.75
CA TYR A 42 4.65 1.59 6.76
C TYR A 42 3.45 2.23 6.08
N CYS A 43 3.46 3.55 5.92
CA CYS A 43 2.41 4.27 5.22
C CYS A 43 2.50 4.03 3.71
N MET A 44 1.57 3.20 3.22
CA MET A 44 1.46 2.77 1.82
C MET A 44 0.86 3.87 0.96
N VAL A 45 -0.26 4.44 1.40
CA VAL A 45 -0.89 5.60 0.79
C VAL A 45 -1.19 6.58 1.89
N SER A 46 -0.86 7.85 1.70
CA SER A 46 -1.21 8.90 2.65
C SER A 46 -1.69 10.14 1.92
N ASP A 47 -2.90 10.54 2.23
CA ASP A 47 -3.58 11.72 1.73
C ASP A 47 -4.36 12.40 2.87
N ASN A 48 -4.91 13.59 2.63
CA ASN A 48 -5.64 14.36 3.64
C ASN A 48 -6.89 13.64 4.20
N LEU A 49 -7.57 12.84 3.37
CA LEU A 49 -8.82 12.15 3.72
C LEU A 49 -8.68 10.64 3.92
N LEU A 50 -7.54 10.07 3.52
CA LEU A 50 -7.33 8.62 3.50
C LEU A 50 -5.87 8.32 3.80
N GLU A 51 -5.63 7.38 4.72
CA GLU A 51 -4.31 6.77 4.89
C GLU A 51 -4.42 5.26 4.97
N VAL A 52 -3.56 4.57 4.23
CA VAL A 52 -3.43 3.11 4.23
C VAL A 52 -2.03 2.79 4.75
N ILE A 53 -1.97 2.00 5.82
CA ILE A 53 -0.73 1.55 6.46
C ILE A 53 -0.67 0.04 6.32
N VAL A 54 0.49 -0.52 6.01
CA VAL A 54 0.70 -1.98 5.97
C VAL A 54 1.65 -2.42 7.05
N GLN A 55 1.50 -3.66 7.52
CA GLN A 55 2.44 -4.30 8.45
C GLN A 55 3.23 -5.38 7.71
N MET A 56 4.55 -5.24 7.78
CA MET A 56 5.50 -6.17 7.18
C MET A 56 5.81 -7.33 8.12
N PHE A 57 6.26 -8.44 7.54
CA PHE A 57 6.87 -9.52 8.28
C PHE A 57 7.93 -10.26 7.46
N SER A 58 8.89 -10.84 8.15
CA SER A 58 9.87 -11.76 7.58
C SER A 58 9.60 -13.20 8.02
N LEU A 59 10.43 -14.13 7.55
CA LEU A 59 10.45 -15.49 8.07
C LEU A 59 10.63 -15.50 9.58
N SER A 60 9.85 -16.36 10.26
CA SER A 60 10.07 -16.64 11.68
C SER A 60 11.45 -17.26 11.87
N PRO A 61 12.18 -16.95 12.97
CA PRO A 61 13.41 -17.64 13.33
C PRO A 61 13.24 -19.16 13.48
N ASP A 62 12.02 -19.63 13.76
CA ASP A 62 11.69 -21.04 13.90
C ASP A 62 11.36 -21.73 12.57
N SER A 63 11.26 -20.99 11.46
CA SER A 63 10.95 -21.55 10.15
C SER A 63 12.15 -22.27 9.54
N VAL A 64 11.90 -23.42 8.93
CA VAL A 64 12.93 -24.17 8.19
C VAL A 64 12.81 -23.85 6.70
N VAL A 65 13.84 -23.24 6.11
CA VAL A 65 13.90 -23.02 4.65
C VAL A 65 14.24 -24.35 3.96
N LEU A 66 13.32 -24.86 3.18
CA LEU A 66 13.43 -26.12 2.43
C LEU A 66 14.01 -25.91 1.02
N GLN A 67 13.68 -24.78 0.38
CA GLN A 67 14.15 -24.41 -0.94
C GLN A 67 14.22 -22.88 -1.07
N ARG A 68 15.23 -22.38 -1.79
CA ARG A 68 15.36 -20.97 -2.17
C ARG A 68 15.82 -20.85 -3.62
N PRO A 69 15.51 -19.74 -4.33
CA PRO A 69 16.07 -19.46 -5.64
C PRO A 69 17.61 -19.51 -5.63
N VAL A 70 18.20 -19.95 -6.74
CA VAL A 70 19.66 -20.15 -6.89
C VAL A 70 20.36 -18.90 -7.46
N GLU A 71 19.61 -17.93 -7.98
CA GLU A 71 20.19 -16.74 -8.61
C GLU A 71 20.81 -15.77 -7.59
N GLU A 72 21.80 -15.04 -8.09
CA GLU A 72 22.84 -14.32 -7.36
C GLU A 72 22.29 -13.65 -6.11
N VAL A 73 22.91 -14.01 -4.99
CA VAL A 73 22.75 -13.43 -3.67
C VAL A 73 22.71 -11.91 -3.82
N ASP A 74 21.51 -11.36 -3.93
CA ASP A 74 21.26 -10.07 -3.35
C ASP A 74 21.23 -10.34 -1.84
N PRO A 75 22.30 -10.00 -1.10
CA PRO A 75 22.35 -10.23 0.34
C PRO A 75 21.24 -9.46 1.08
N PHE A 76 20.51 -8.57 0.38
CA PHE A 76 19.36 -7.86 0.90
C PHE A 76 18.02 -8.58 0.68
N PHE A 77 17.98 -9.72 -0.05
CA PHE A 77 16.75 -10.50 -0.25
C PHE A 77 16.45 -11.42 0.94
N GLU A 78 16.19 -10.82 2.10
CA GLU A 78 15.41 -11.47 3.16
C GLU A 78 13.93 -11.18 2.84
N GLY A 79 13.25 -12.13 2.19
CA GLY A 79 11.86 -11.96 1.72
C GLY A 79 10.99 -11.32 2.80
N THR A 80 10.26 -10.27 2.42
CA THR A 80 9.47 -9.46 3.34
C THR A 80 8.07 -9.30 2.78
N TRP A 81 7.12 -9.93 3.46
CA TRP A 81 5.75 -9.99 3.02
C TRP A 81 4.85 -9.07 3.87
N MET A 82 3.60 -8.88 3.44
CA MET A 82 2.60 -8.13 4.21
C MET A 82 1.67 -9.07 4.99
N LYS A 83 1.48 -8.83 6.29
CA LYS A 83 0.53 -9.61 7.14
C LYS A 83 -0.60 -8.79 7.72
N GLY A 84 -0.61 -7.48 7.50
CA GLY A 84 -1.65 -6.63 8.03
C GLY A 84 -1.78 -5.33 7.26
N PHE A 85 -2.91 -4.67 7.43
CA PHE A 85 -3.10 -3.32 6.97
C PHE A 85 -4.10 -2.59 7.85
N GLY A 86 -4.00 -1.27 7.86
CA GLY A 86 -4.99 -0.38 8.43
C GLY A 86 -5.39 0.70 7.45
N ILE A 87 -6.60 1.22 7.64
CA ILE A 87 -7.20 2.29 6.86
C ILE A 87 -7.70 3.34 7.83
N LEU A 88 -7.23 4.56 7.66
CA LEU A 88 -7.71 5.74 8.36
C LEU A 88 -8.48 6.61 7.37
N TYR A 89 -9.65 7.09 7.79
CA TYR A 89 -10.48 7.99 6.99
C TYR A 89 -11.26 8.95 7.88
N HIS A 90 -11.73 10.06 7.32
CA HIS A 90 -12.62 10.99 8.01
C HIS A 90 -14.08 10.76 7.64
N ASP A 91 -14.99 10.85 8.60
CA ASP A 91 -16.43 10.89 8.33
C ASP A 91 -16.89 12.27 7.82
N GLN A 92 -18.20 12.41 7.62
CA GLN A 92 -18.82 13.68 7.20
C GLN A 92 -18.64 14.81 8.22
N SER A 93 -18.38 14.47 9.48
CA SER A 93 -18.13 15.39 10.60
C SER A 93 -16.64 15.71 10.77
N GLN A 94 -15.76 15.16 9.92
CA GLN A 94 -14.30 15.21 10.05
C GLN A 94 -13.75 14.45 11.26
N GLU A 95 -14.52 13.51 11.82
CA GLU A 95 -14.04 12.61 12.86
C GLU A 95 -13.24 11.46 12.23
N PRO A 96 -12.05 11.13 12.75
CA PRO A 96 -11.20 10.09 12.18
C PRO A 96 -11.64 8.68 12.65
N HIS A 97 -11.83 7.78 11.69
CA HIS A 97 -12.11 6.37 11.91
C HIS A 97 -10.97 5.48 11.44
N ARG A 98 -10.80 4.33 12.11
CA ARG A 98 -9.68 3.40 11.93
C ARG A 98 -10.19 1.99 11.72
N ILE A 99 -9.83 1.39 10.59
CA ILE A 99 -9.95 -0.04 10.36
C ILE A 99 -8.55 -0.63 10.49
N SER A 100 -8.41 -1.77 11.15
CA SER A 100 -7.19 -2.59 11.07
C SER A 100 -7.54 -4.05 10.86
N ILE A 101 -6.82 -4.70 9.94
CA ILE A 101 -7.03 -6.10 9.56
C ILE A 101 -5.67 -6.80 9.58
N LEU A 102 -5.58 -7.88 10.35
CA LEU A 102 -4.40 -8.74 10.46
C LEU A 102 -4.71 -10.14 9.92
N LEU A 103 -3.75 -10.69 9.20
CA LEU A 103 -3.73 -12.08 8.78
C LEU A 103 -3.35 -12.97 9.96
N ASN A 104 -4.06 -14.09 10.10
CA ASN A 104 -3.65 -15.26 10.87
C ASN A 104 -3.18 -16.34 9.89
N PRO A 105 -1.86 -16.46 9.61
CA PRO A 105 -1.34 -17.42 8.64
C PRO A 105 -1.62 -18.87 9.03
N ALA A 106 -1.77 -19.17 10.32
CA ALA A 106 -2.07 -20.53 10.77
C ALA A 106 -3.49 -20.96 10.40
N ALA A 107 -4.47 -20.06 10.56
CA ALA A 107 -5.85 -20.29 10.14
C ALA A 107 -5.95 -20.41 8.61
N ASP A 108 -5.23 -19.54 7.88
CA ASP A 108 -5.24 -19.57 6.41
C ASP A 108 -4.68 -20.90 5.87
N ARG A 109 -3.58 -21.41 6.45
CA ARG A 109 -2.98 -22.71 6.09
C ARG A 109 -3.93 -23.89 6.20
N ILE A 110 -4.88 -23.85 7.14
CA ILE A 110 -5.84 -24.93 7.35
C ILE A 110 -7.21 -24.65 6.68
N GLY A 111 -7.30 -23.57 5.89
CA GLY A 111 -8.53 -23.21 5.17
C GLY A 111 -9.64 -22.64 6.06
N GLU A 112 -9.29 -22.13 7.23
CA GLU A 112 -10.20 -21.40 8.12
C GLU A 112 -10.22 -19.91 7.78
N GLN A 113 -11.16 -19.19 8.40
CA GLN A 113 -11.25 -17.75 8.29
C GLN A 113 -9.98 -17.10 8.87
N PRO A 114 -9.21 -16.31 8.10
CA PRO A 114 -7.88 -15.91 8.54
C PRO A 114 -7.74 -14.44 8.93
N PHE A 115 -8.83 -13.66 8.99
CA PHE A 115 -8.77 -12.20 9.14
C PHE A 115 -9.24 -11.71 10.51
N ASN A 116 -8.35 -11.13 11.29
CA ASN A 116 -8.71 -10.45 12.53
C ASN A 116 -8.90 -8.96 12.24
N ALA A 117 -10.13 -8.45 12.33
CA ALA A 117 -10.44 -7.06 12.00
C ALA A 117 -11.05 -6.28 13.18
N THR A 118 -10.70 -5.00 13.27
CA THR A 118 -11.29 -4.05 14.22
C THR A 118 -11.67 -2.75 13.55
N PHE A 119 -12.71 -2.10 14.07
CA PHE A 119 -13.11 -0.72 13.75
C PHE A 119 -13.02 0.12 15.02
N ASP A 120 -12.20 1.17 15.01
CA ASP A 120 -11.91 2.03 16.18
C ASP A 120 -11.55 1.20 17.44
N GLY A 121 -10.75 0.15 17.24
CA GLY A 121 -10.34 -0.79 18.29
C GLY A 121 -11.41 -1.81 18.71
N VAL A 122 -12.63 -1.74 18.17
CA VAL A 122 -13.72 -2.69 18.46
C VAL A 122 -13.69 -3.85 17.45
N PRO A 123 -13.68 -5.12 17.89
CA PRO A 123 -13.70 -6.27 16.98
C PRO A 123 -14.89 -6.31 16.02
N MET A 124 -14.63 -6.59 14.75
CA MET A 124 -15.66 -6.83 13.74
C MET A 124 -16.15 -8.29 13.78
N VAL A 125 -16.87 -8.66 14.85
CA VAL A 125 -17.32 -10.06 15.12
C VAL A 125 -18.11 -10.67 13.96
N ALA A 126 -18.74 -9.84 13.10
CA ALA A 126 -19.42 -10.32 11.90
C ALA A 126 -18.51 -11.17 10.99
N LEU A 127 -17.20 -10.88 10.93
CA LEU A 127 -16.25 -11.66 10.12
C LEU A 127 -16.03 -13.08 10.66
N GLU A 128 -16.37 -13.39 11.90
CA GLU A 128 -16.25 -14.75 12.45
C GLU A 128 -17.39 -15.66 11.98
N ALA A 129 -18.49 -15.09 11.45
CA ALA A 129 -19.64 -15.86 11.02
C ALA A 129 -19.31 -16.76 9.81
N PRO A 130 -19.80 -18.01 9.77
CA PRO A 130 -19.57 -18.87 8.60
C PRO A 130 -20.24 -18.31 7.34
N GLY A 131 -19.60 -18.48 6.19
CA GLY A 131 -20.15 -18.08 4.89
C GLY A 131 -19.93 -16.60 4.54
N PRO A 132 -20.79 -16.01 3.67
CA PRO A 132 -20.65 -14.63 3.24
C PRO A 132 -20.95 -13.67 4.37
N VAL A 133 -20.17 -12.60 4.47
CA VAL A 133 -20.29 -11.57 5.50
C VAL A 133 -20.32 -10.20 4.83
N LEU A 134 -21.19 -9.33 5.34
CA LEU A 134 -21.17 -7.89 5.08
C LEU A 134 -21.13 -7.18 6.42
N TRP A 135 -19.99 -6.57 6.72
CA TRP A 135 -19.85 -5.63 7.82
C TRP A 135 -19.97 -4.20 7.28
N LYS A 136 -20.61 -3.33 8.06
CA LYS A 136 -20.72 -1.89 7.79
C LYS A 136 -20.31 -1.12 9.02
N SER A 137 -19.58 -0.02 8.83
CA SER A 137 -19.26 0.91 9.90
C SER A 137 -20.50 1.62 10.42
N PRO A 138 -20.49 2.08 11.69
CA PRO A 138 -21.58 2.86 12.28
C PRO A 138 -21.90 4.17 11.54
N ASP A 139 -20.88 4.81 10.94
CA ASP A 139 -21.03 6.02 10.12
C ASP A 139 -21.64 5.73 8.72
N GLY A 140 -21.75 4.45 8.33
CA GLY A 140 -22.25 4.00 7.05
C GLY A 140 -21.30 4.19 5.86
N LEU A 141 -20.08 4.67 6.06
CA LEU A 141 -19.12 5.00 5.01
C LEU A 141 -18.22 3.83 4.60
N ALA A 142 -17.88 2.96 5.55
CA ALA A 142 -17.00 1.83 5.32
C ALA A 142 -17.77 0.51 5.27
N THR A 143 -17.35 -0.39 4.38
CA THR A 143 -17.82 -1.76 4.33
C THR A 143 -16.66 -2.74 4.20
N VAL A 144 -16.80 -3.90 4.83
CA VAL A 144 -15.89 -5.03 4.70
C VAL A 144 -16.73 -6.25 4.34
N VAL A 145 -16.46 -6.84 3.18
CA VAL A 145 -17.23 -7.93 2.62
C VAL A 145 -16.35 -9.15 2.43
N ARG A 146 -16.83 -10.30 2.91
CA ARG A 146 -16.31 -11.61 2.51
C ARG A 146 -17.35 -12.30 1.65
N GLU A 147 -17.00 -12.58 0.41
CA GLU A 147 -17.91 -13.23 -0.54
C GLU A 147 -18.06 -14.73 -0.25
N ALA A 148 -19.16 -15.33 -0.71
CA ALA A 148 -19.39 -16.76 -0.57
C ALA A 148 -18.32 -17.56 -1.33
N GLY A 149 -17.74 -18.57 -0.66
CA GLY A 149 -16.69 -19.42 -1.25
C GLY A 149 -15.31 -18.77 -1.35
N ARG A 150 -15.12 -17.55 -0.85
CA ARG A 150 -13.84 -16.82 -0.88
C ARG A 150 -13.35 -16.51 0.53
N ILE A 151 -13.06 -17.57 1.30
CA ILE A 151 -12.75 -17.43 2.74
C ILE A 151 -11.50 -16.57 3.01
N ASN A 152 -10.58 -16.59 2.06
CA ASN A 152 -9.28 -15.95 2.08
C ASN A 152 -9.25 -14.62 1.29
N SER A 153 -10.40 -13.96 1.11
CA SER A 153 -10.50 -12.68 0.43
C SER A 153 -11.48 -11.74 1.13
N LEU A 154 -11.14 -10.45 1.12
CA LEU A 154 -11.99 -9.35 1.57
C LEU A 154 -12.09 -8.29 0.48
N LEU A 155 -13.30 -7.76 0.27
CA LEU A 155 -13.51 -6.48 -0.41
C LEU A 155 -13.73 -5.42 0.66
N VAL A 156 -12.87 -4.40 0.67
CA VAL A 156 -12.93 -3.27 1.60
C VAL A 156 -13.24 -2.01 0.81
N SER A 157 -14.23 -1.25 1.25
CA SER A 157 -14.65 -0.01 0.58
C SER A 157 -14.87 1.09 1.59
N ILE A 158 -14.36 2.29 1.29
CA ILE A 158 -14.65 3.56 1.97
C ILE A 158 -15.33 4.46 0.94
N SER A 159 -16.55 4.92 1.22
CA SER A 159 -17.39 5.66 0.27
C SER A 159 -16.59 6.78 -0.40
N ASP A 160 -16.58 6.76 -1.74
CA ASP A 160 -15.93 7.75 -2.62
C ASP A 160 -14.42 7.90 -2.45
N LEU A 161 -13.77 7.17 -1.53
CA LEU A 161 -12.35 7.29 -1.22
C LEU A 161 -11.54 6.07 -1.68
N LEU A 162 -12.05 4.86 -1.43
CA LEU A 162 -11.27 3.64 -1.62
C LEU A 162 -12.18 2.45 -1.94
N GLU A 163 -11.79 1.65 -2.92
CA GLU A 163 -12.25 0.29 -3.10
C GLU A 163 -11.04 -0.59 -3.35
N MET A 164 -10.84 -1.59 -2.49
CA MET A 164 -9.72 -2.51 -2.60
C MET A 164 -10.15 -3.94 -2.29
N GLU A 165 -9.56 -4.89 -3.02
CA GLU A 165 -9.65 -6.30 -2.73
C GLU A 165 -8.35 -6.75 -2.09
N VAL A 166 -8.46 -7.49 -0.99
CA VAL A 166 -7.34 -8.12 -0.30
C VAL A 166 -7.52 -9.62 -0.39
N VAL A 167 -6.47 -10.32 -0.75
CA VAL A 167 -6.44 -11.79 -0.85
C VAL A 167 -5.25 -12.32 -0.08
N THR A 168 -5.37 -13.51 0.49
CA THR A 168 -4.18 -14.24 0.92
C THR A 168 -3.58 -15.00 -0.27
N ASP A 169 -2.26 -15.03 -0.34
CA ASP A 169 -1.50 -15.92 -1.22
C ASP A 169 -0.37 -16.59 -0.41
N SER A 170 0.35 -17.50 -1.06
CA SER A 170 1.46 -18.24 -0.48
C SER A 170 2.74 -18.06 -1.31
N GLU A 171 3.88 -18.03 -0.63
CA GLU A 171 5.19 -17.96 -1.27
C GLU A 171 5.47 -19.25 -2.06
N LYS A 172 5.94 -19.10 -3.29
CA LYS A 172 6.12 -20.21 -4.26
C LYS A 172 7.59 -20.42 -4.64
N GLU A 173 8.46 -19.46 -4.35
CA GLU A 173 9.87 -19.50 -4.70
C GLU A 173 10.75 -19.83 -3.48
N LEU A 174 10.49 -19.16 -2.36
CA LEU A 174 11.11 -19.47 -1.07
C LEU A 174 10.19 -20.43 -0.29
N ILE A 175 10.50 -21.72 -0.38
CA ILE A 175 9.71 -22.76 0.30
C ILE A 175 10.21 -22.91 1.73
N ALA A 176 9.35 -22.63 2.70
CA ALA A 176 9.63 -22.79 4.12
C ALA A 176 8.58 -23.70 4.81
N ASP A 177 8.95 -24.24 5.96
CA ASP A 177 8.05 -24.95 6.88
C ASP A 177 7.98 -24.19 8.22
N PRO A 178 6.81 -23.67 8.64
CA PRO A 178 5.53 -23.74 7.92
C PRO A 178 5.50 -22.86 6.65
N PRO A 179 4.64 -23.18 5.66
CA PRO A 179 4.46 -22.37 4.45
C PRO A 179 4.13 -20.91 4.78
N ILE A 180 4.69 -20.00 3.98
CA ILE A 180 4.54 -18.56 4.14
C ILE A 180 3.25 -18.14 3.45
N HIS A 181 2.35 -17.53 4.21
CA HIS A 181 1.10 -16.97 3.71
C HIS A 181 1.07 -15.48 4.02
N PHE A 182 0.67 -14.68 3.05
CA PHE A 182 0.74 -13.22 3.10
C PHE A 182 -0.46 -12.56 2.44
N LEU A 183 -0.61 -11.26 2.68
CA LEU A 183 -1.63 -10.42 2.08
C LEU A 183 -1.14 -9.83 0.76
N ASN A 184 -2.00 -9.91 -0.24
CA ASN A 184 -1.83 -9.23 -1.51
C ASN A 184 -3.02 -8.28 -1.74
N PHE A 185 -2.75 -7.15 -2.39
CA PHE A 185 -3.66 -6.01 -2.48
C PHE A 185 -3.98 -5.66 -3.92
N ASN A 186 -5.25 -5.37 -4.18
CA ASN A 186 -5.74 -4.90 -5.47
C ASN A 186 -6.59 -3.64 -5.26
N PHE A 187 -6.03 -2.47 -5.56
CA PHE A 187 -6.71 -1.18 -5.49
C PHE A 187 -7.54 -0.99 -6.75
N ARG A 188 -8.86 -1.20 -6.63
CA ARG A 188 -9.82 -1.06 -7.73
C ARG A 188 -10.16 0.39 -8.01
N ASN A 189 -10.28 1.18 -6.95
CA ASN A 189 -10.52 2.60 -7.01
C ASN A 189 -9.85 3.31 -5.83
N ILE A 190 -9.28 4.49 -6.08
CA ILE A 190 -8.76 5.36 -5.03
C ILE A 190 -8.93 6.82 -5.45
N THR A 191 -9.46 7.64 -4.54
CA THR A 191 -9.59 9.09 -4.74
C THR A 191 -8.51 9.79 -3.96
N THR A 192 -7.65 10.53 -4.67
CA THR A 192 -6.51 11.23 -4.09
C THR A 192 -6.47 12.71 -4.49
N THR A 193 -5.80 13.52 -3.68
CA THR A 193 -5.43 14.90 -3.94
C THR A 193 -4.05 14.96 -4.60
N PRO A 194 -3.65 16.13 -5.16
CA PRO A 194 -2.29 16.32 -5.65
C PRO A 194 -1.18 16.16 -4.60
N SER A 195 -1.51 16.19 -3.30
CA SER A 195 -0.55 16.03 -2.21
C SER A 195 -0.36 14.59 -1.72
N VAL A 196 -1.01 13.60 -2.37
CA VAL A 196 -0.87 12.18 -1.99
C VAL A 196 0.60 11.75 -1.98
N HIS A 197 0.95 10.97 -0.94
CA HIS A 197 2.27 10.39 -0.74
C HIS A 197 2.13 8.99 -0.14
N GLY A 198 3.17 8.44 0.48
CA GLY A 198 3.29 7.02 0.82
C GLY A 198 4.02 6.26 -0.27
N PHE A 199 4.59 5.10 0.07
CA PHE A 199 5.48 4.39 -0.86
C PHE A 199 4.76 4.00 -2.16
N LEU A 200 3.48 3.62 -2.07
CA LEU A 200 2.59 3.43 -3.23
C LEU A 200 1.86 4.73 -3.59
N GLY A 201 1.43 5.51 -2.61
CA GLY A 201 0.56 6.67 -2.85
C GLY A 201 1.19 7.76 -3.70
N GLN A 202 2.51 7.95 -3.60
CA GLN A 202 3.26 8.85 -4.49
C GLN A 202 3.10 8.49 -5.99
N MET A 203 2.71 7.25 -6.31
CA MET A 203 2.45 6.82 -7.68
C MET A 203 1.12 7.35 -8.23
N PHE A 204 0.21 7.79 -7.35
CA PHE A 204 -1.04 8.45 -7.73
C PHE A 204 -0.91 9.98 -7.80
N ALA A 205 0.26 10.55 -7.48
CA ALA A 205 0.49 11.98 -7.58
C ALA A 205 0.53 12.47 -9.05
N PRO A 206 0.05 13.68 -9.36
CA PRO A 206 0.08 14.21 -10.73
C PRO A 206 1.49 14.22 -11.33
N GLY A 207 1.65 13.66 -12.52
CA GLY A 207 2.94 13.62 -13.24
C GLY A 207 3.89 12.50 -12.81
N ALA A 208 3.59 11.79 -11.70
CA ALA A 208 4.46 10.77 -11.12
C ALA A 208 4.89 9.69 -12.13
N ILE A 209 3.92 9.19 -12.91
CA ILE A 209 4.13 8.14 -13.92
C ILE A 209 5.07 8.60 -15.04
N ALA A 210 4.87 9.80 -15.58
CA ALA A 210 5.67 10.29 -16.70
C ALA A 210 7.13 10.46 -16.27
N GLU A 211 7.35 11.04 -15.09
CA GLU A 211 8.68 11.17 -14.49
C GLU A 211 9.38 9.81 -14.33
N ARG A 212 8.65 8.78 -13.90
CA ARG A 212 9.20 7.44 -13.66
C ARG A 212 9.49 6.67 -14.94
N LEU A 213 8.65 6.80 -15.97
CA LEU A 213 8.94 6.27 -17.30
C LEU A 213 10.17 6.94 -17.91
N ASP A 214 10.33 8.25 -17.73
CA ASP A 214 11.52 8.99 -18.19
C ASP A 214 12.78 8.55 -17.44
N MET A 215 12.71 8.33 -16.12
CA MET A 215 13.84 7.81 -15.33
C MET A 215 14.25 6.39 -15.74
N GLY A 216 13.31 5.56 -16.18
CA GLY A 216 13.59 4.22 -16.70
C GLY A 216 14.46 4.19 -17.96
N THR A 217 14.63 5.33 -18.63
CA THR A 217 15.58 5.47 -19.75
C THR A 217 17.01 5.78 -19.29
N LEU A 218 17.22 6.02 -17.99
CA LEU A 218 18.54 6.20 -17.38
C LEU A 218 19.14 4.83 -17.07
N GLU A 219 20.24 4.51 -17.76
CA GLU A 219 20.95 3.24 -17.68
C GLU A 219 21.27 2.85 -16.22
N GLY A 220 20.75 1.69 -15.78
CA GLY A 220 21.08 1.10 -14.47
C GLY A 220 19.99 1.10 -13.39
N LEU A 221 18.88 1.84 -13.55
CA LEU A 221 17.89 2.00 -12.47
C LEU A 221 16.72 1.01 -12.47
N ARG A 222 16.71 0.01 -13.37
CA ARG A 222 15.79 -1.16 -13.44
C ARG A 222 14.31 -0.96 -13.06
N HIS A 223 13.76 0.26 -13.14
CA HIS A 223 12.40 0.66 -12.74
C HIS A 223 11.98 0.38 -11.27
N ARG A 224 12.65 -0.53 -10.55
CA ARG A 224 12.15 -1.11 -9.29
C ARG A 224 12.33 -0.25 -8.04
N GLU A 225 13.18 0.77 -8.09
CA GLU A 225 13.78 1.31 -6.85
C GLU A 225 13.44 2.78 -6.54
N TYR A 226 12.62 3.46 -7.35
CA TYR A 226 12.33 4.88 -7.08
C TYR A 226 11.13 5.07 -6.16
N VAL A 227 11.43 5.07 -4.87
CA VAL A 227 10.56 5.51 -3.78
C VAL A 227 11.23 6.73 -3.13
N GLU A 228 10.51 7.84 -2.94
CA GLU A 228 11.09 9.03 -2.30
C GLU A 228 11.42 8.81 -0.82
N GLY A 229 12.66 9.08 -0.42
CA GLY A 229 13.08 8.93 0.98
C GLY A 229 13.60 7.54 1.30
N THR A 230 13.64 7.22 2.59
CA THR A 230 14.11 5.94 3.13
C THR A 230 12.95 5.16 3.74
N ASP A 231 13.10 3.85 3.95
CA ASP A 231 12.06 3.03 4.58
C ASP A 231 11.63 3.60 5.95
N ASP A 232 12.60 4.15 6.72
CA ASP A 232 12.37 4.85 7.99
C ASP A 232 11.43 6.06 7.86
N ASP A 233 11.45 6.77 6.73
CA ASP A 233 10.55 7.91 6.49
C ASP A 233 9.09 7.47 6.30
N TYR A 234 8.87 6.21 5.91
CA TYR A 234 7.55 5.61 5.77
C TYR A 234 7.07 4.91 7.04
N ALA A 235 7.94 4.72 8.04
CA ALA A 235 7.60 3.99 9.24
C ALA A 235 6.48 4.68 10.05
N ALA A 236 5.45 3.92 10.40
CA ALA A 236 4.36 4.32 11.27
C ALA A 236 4.38 3.50 12.56
N SER A 237 3.95 4.11 13.67
CA SER A 237 4.01 3.44 14.98
C SER A 237 3.04 2.27 15.12
N SER A 238 1.92 2.28 14.39
CA SER A 238 0.98 1.16 14.31
C SER A 238 0.16 1.19 13.02
N LEU A 239 -0.67 0.17 12.79
CA LEU A 239 -1.64 0.14 11.67
C LEU A 239 -2.71 1.25 11.76
N THR A 240 -2.84 1.92 12.90
CA THR A 240 -3.92 2.88 13.15
C THR A 240 -3.43 4.27 13.56
N GLU A 241 -2.14 4.55 13.37
CA GLU A 241 -1.50 5.83 13.70
C GLU A 241 -0.91 6.48 12.45
N ALA A 242 -1.34 7.70 12.16
CA ALA A 242 -0.88 8.48 11.01
C ALA A 242 0.32 9.36 11.36
N ASP A 243 1.46 8.73 11.62
CA ASP A 243 2.65 9.39 12.17
C ASP A 243 3.95 9.17 11.39
N CYS A 244 3.89 8.58 10.19
CA CYS A 244 5.06 8.52 9.31
C CYS A 244 5.50 9.93 8.85
N SER A 245 6.77 10.09 8.48
CA SER A 245 7.33 11.39 8.04
C SER A 245 6.58 11.98 6.85
N PHE A 246 6.09 11.11 5.96
CA PHE A 246 5.31 11.50 4.79
C PHE A 246 3.80 11.59 5.01
N SER A 247 3.30 11.35 6.23
CA SER A 247 1.87 11.34 6.48
C SER A 247 1.23 12.69 6.14
N ARG A 248 0.11 12.64 5.43
CA ARG A 248 -0.75 13.75 5.01
C ARG A 248 -2.13 13.70 5.68
N PHE A 249 -2.46 12.60 6.35
CA PHE A 249 -3.77 12.39 6.96
C PHE A 249 -4.11 13.46 7.99
N GLY A 250 -5.29 14.07 7.85
CA GLY A 250 -5.74 15.15 8.75
C GLY A 250 -4.92 16.44 8.66
N LYS A 251 -3.88 16.50 7.82
CA LYS A 251 -3.15 17.72 7.52
C LYS A 251 -3.91 18.44 6.43
N GLY A 252 -4.84 19.33 6.83
CA GLY A 252 -5.48 20.25 5.90
C GLY A 252 -4.44 21.05 5.10
N ALA A 253 -4.84 21.60 3.96
CA ALA A 253 -4.02 22.52 3.16
C ALA A 253 -3.78 23.87 3.85
N GLU A 254 -3.47 23.87 5.16
CA GLU A 254 -3.10 25.05 5.91
C GLU A 254 -1.60 25.33 5.70
N ASN A 255 -1.33 25.90 4.52
CA ASN A 255 -0.32 26.93 4.23
C ASN A 255 0.02 26.86 2.75
N ASN A 256 -0.72 27.59 1.92
CA ASN A 256 -0.14 28.40 0.84
C ASN A 256 -1.17 29.45 0.40
N ASP A 257 -0.80 30.69 0.70
CA ASP A 257 -1.32 31.99 0.31
C ASP A 257 -2.41 32.10 -0.76
N ALA A 258 -3.33 33.03 -0.48
CA ALA A 258 -4.15 33.70 -1.47
C ALA A 258 -3.29 34.20 -2.65
N GLY A 259 -3.47 33.60 -3.83
CA GLY A 259 -2.77 34.03 -5.03
C GLY A 259 -3.06 33.18 -6.26
N GLU A 260 -4.15 33.54 -6.96
CA GLU A 260 -4.27 33.42 -8.42
C GLU A 260 -4.35 32.02 -9.05
N LEU A 261 -5.58 31.67 -9.46
CA LEU A 261 -5.82 30.83 -10.65
C LEU A 261 -5.14 31.48 -11.87
N ALA A 262 -3.87 31.14 -12.11
CA ALA A 262 -3.16 31.53 -13.33
C ALA A 262 -2.42 30.32 -13.90
N GLY A 263 -2.82 29.90 -15.10
CA GLY A 263 -1.98 29.08 -15.94
C GLY A 263 -0.80 29.90 -16.45
N ALA A 264 0.42 29.39 -16.29
CA ALA A 264 1.61 29.75 -17.06
C ALA A 264 2.71 28.74 -16.69
N SER A 265 3.21 27.96 -17.65
CA SER A 265 4.37 28.26 -18.50
C SER A 265 5.69 28.22 -17.74
N ALA A 266 6.59 27.36 -18.24
CA ALA A 266 7.92 27.10 -17.73
C ALA A 266 8.74 28.36 -17.40
N GLY A 267 9.30 28.37 -16.20
CA GLY A 267 10.36 29.28 -15.78
C GLY A 267 11.11 28.69 -14.59
N LEU A 268 12.37 28.29 -14.82
CA LEU A 268 13.41 28.11 -13.77
C LEU A 268 13.63 29.47 -13.05
N PRO A 269 14.25 29.59 -11.84
CA PRO A 269 15.18 28.66 -11.16
C PRO A 269 15.07 28.58 -9.61
N HIS A 270 15.70 27.59 -8.97
CA HIS A 270 16.85 27.71 -8.05
C HIS A 270 17.03 26.46 -7.17
N ALA A 271 18.29 26.09 -7.00
CA ALA A 271 18.78 24.88 -6.37
C ALA A 271 18.30 24.70 -4.92
N VAL A 272 17.58 23.60 -4.68
CA VAL A 272 17.50 22.95 -3.36
C VAL A 272 18.50 21.80 -3.39
N SER A 273 19.39 21.77 -2.40
CA SER A 273 20.47 20.81 -2.32
C SER A 273 19.91 19.39 -2.30
N SER A 274 20.15 18.66 -3.37
CA SER A 274 19.79 17.26 -3.45
C SER A 274 20.64 16.48 -2.44
N GLY A 275 20.01 15.99 -1.38
CA GLY A 275 20.51 14.86 -0.60
C GLY A 275 20.41 13.57 -1.44
N ARG A 276 21.04 13.57 -2.62
CA ARG A 276 21.14 12.41 -3.51
C ARG A 276 22.20 11.49 -2.94
N ARG A 277 21.81 10.29 -2.51
CA ARG A 277 22.73 9.19 -2.42
C ARG A 277 22.42 8.20 -3.54
N LEU A 278 23.22 8.31 -4.59
CA LEU A 278 23.65 7.13 -5.34
C LEU A 278 24.21 6.14 -4.32
N LEU A 279 23.49 5.06 -4.04
CA LEU A 279 24.11 3.90 -3.44
C LEU A 279 25.08 3.35 -4.50
N ARG A 280 26.36 3.28 -4.13
CA ARG A 280 27.42 2.84 -5.03
C ARG A 280 27.18 1.37 -5.37
N LEU A 281 27.23 1.09 -6.67
CA LEU A 281 27.48 -0.22 -7.29
C LEU A 281 28.57 -1.01 -6.56
#